data_AF-A0A7V9TVI7-F1
#
_entry.id   AF-A0A7V9TVI7-F1
#
_cell.length_a   1.000
_cell.length_b   1.000
_cell.length_c   1.000
_cell.angle_alpha   90.00
_cell.angle_beta   90.00
_cell.angle_gamma   90.00
#
_symmetry.space_group_name_H-M   'P 1'
#
loop_
_entity.id
_entity.type
_entity.pdbx_description
1 polymer ?
#
loop_
_entity_poly.entity_id
_entity_poly.type
_entity_poly.pdbx_seq_one_letter_code
_entity_poly.pdbx_strand_id
1 'polypeptide(L)'
;MSGDVHVRFCESLRVRFLRATHLVMLCRTAAEARQALSWVQEWTAVNGLTLHPEKTRIVDATIGGGFDFLGYHFERGYRWPRAKSIKKMRATIGRQTRRSNGHALTVIIAGVNRTLRGWFEYFKHSHETTFNRQDSWVRMRLRSILRKRHGLAGRGRGADHQRWPNAYFATQGLFSLVTTHKGLCQSSRR
;
A
#
# COMPACT_ATOMS: atom_id res chain seq x y z
N MET A 1 14.33 -1.72 -15.55
CA MET A 1 14.14 -0.88 -14.35
C MET A 1 13.30 0.33 -14.75
N SER A 2 11.98 0.25 -14.60
CA SER A 2 11.08 1.35 -14.99
C SER A 2 10.84 2.25 -13.78
N GLY A 3 11.50 3.41 -13.78
CA GLY A 3 11.31 4.44 -12.78
C GLY A 3 10.01 5.20 -13.06
N ASP A 4 9.19 5.40 -12.03
CA ASP A 4 7.99 6.24 -12.09
C ASP A 4 8.35 7.65 -12.60
N VAL A 5 8.06 7.93 -13.87
CA VAL A 5 8.21 9.27 -14.44
C VAL A 5 7.07 10.13 -13.91
N HIS A 6 7.37 11.00 -12.95
CA HIS A 6 6.44 12.03 -12.51
C HIS A 6 6.22 13.02 -13.67
N VAL A 7 4.97 13.41 -13.96
CA VAL A 7 4.73 14.60 -14.82
C VAL A 7 5.19 15.81 -14.03
N ARG A 8 6.25 16.48 -14.50
CA ARG A 8 6.46 17.87 -14.17
C ARG A 8 5.52 18.67 -15.07
N PHE A 9 4.49 19.28 -14.47
CA PHE A 9 3.81 20.40 -15.10
C PHE A 9 4.88 21.50 -15.32
N CYS A 10 5.04 21.99 -16.55
CA CYS A 10 5.80 23.20 -16.79
C CYS A 10 4.95 24.38 -16.31
N GLU A 11 5.29 24.95 -15.16
CA GLU A 11 4.64 26.11 -14.57
C GLU A 11 5.17 27.38 -15.23
N SER A 12 4.43 27.98 -16.17
CA SER A 12 4.76 29.29 -16.75
C SER A 12 4.04 30.48 -16.09
N LEU A 13 3.28 30.28 -15.01
CA LEU A 13 2.40 31.34 -14.46
C LEU A 13 2.66 31.77 -13.00
N ARG A 14 3.83 31.44 -12.40
CA ARG A 14 4.21 31.90 -11.03
C ARG A 14 3.16 31.68 -9.92
N VAL A 15 2.21 30.77 -10.10
CA VAL A 15 1.27 30.32 -9.07
C VAL A 15 1.64 28.89 -8.68
N ARG A 16 1.88 28.68 -7.39
CA ARG A 16 2.29 27.38 -6.85
C ARG A 16 1.05 26.52 -6.61
N PHE A 17 0.63 25.75 -7.62
CA PHE A 17 -0.44 24.76 -7.43
C PHE A 17 0.04 23.67 -6.47
N LEU A 18 -0.72 23.44 -5.38
CA LEU A 18 -0.53 22.25 -4.54
C LEU A 18 -0.78 21.01 -5.41
N ARG A 19 0.16 20.04 -5.39
CA ARG A 19 0.20 18.90 -6.32
C ARG A 19 -1.06 18.02 -6.27
N ALA A 20 -2.05 18.33 -7.10
CA ALA A 20 -3.10 17.40 -7.54
C ALA A 20 -2.90 17.10 -9.03
N THR A 21 -1.79 16.44 -9.38
CA THR A 21 -1.37 16.21 -10.77
C THR A 21 -1.97 14.96 -11.42
N HIS A 22 -3.00 14.36 -10.85
CA HIS A 22 -3.55 13.08 -11.33
C HIS A 22 -5.07 13.18 -11.45
N LEU A 23 -5.56 13.09 -12.69
CA LEU A 23 -6.97 13.06 -13.05
C LEU A 23 -7.34 11.64 -13.46
N VAL A 24 -8.45 11.13 -12.93
CA VAL A 24 -9.04 9.84 -13.34
C VAL A 24 -10.48 10.13 -13.73
N MET A 25 -10.84 9.74 -14.96
CA MET A 25 -12.21 9.77 -15.44
C MET A 25 -12.73 8.34 -15.54
N LEU A 26 -13.91 8.10 -14.97
CA LEU A 26 -14.58 6.80 -15.03
C LEU A 26 -15.74 6.91 -16.02
N CYS A 27 -15.76 6.01 -17.01
CA CYS A 27 -16.79 5.92 -18.04
C CYS A 27 -17.39 4.51 -18.03
N ARG A 28 -18.62 4.36 -18.50
CA ARG A 28 -19.29 3.05 -18.57
C ARG A 28 -18.87 2.27 -19.80
N THR A 29 -18.54 2.98 -20.88
CA THR A 29 -18.13 2.36 -22.16
C THR A 29 -16.80 2.90 -22.66
N ALA A 30 -16.13 2.11 -23.49
CA ALA A 30 -14.90 2.55 -24.17
C ALA A 30 -15.15 3.71 -25.15
N ALA A 31 -16.35 3.83 -25.71
CA ALA A 31 -16.73 4.95 -26.58
C ALA A 31 -16.80 6.26 -25.78
N GLU A 32 -17.51 6.25 -24.64
CA GLU A 32 -17.57 7.38 -23.70
C GLU A 32 -16.16 7.79 -23.24
N ALA A 33 -15.28 6.81 -22.94
CA ALA A 33 -13.90 7.08 -22.53
C ALA A 33 -13.07 7.79 -23.61
N ARG A 34 -13.22 7.40 -24.89
CA ARG A 34 -12.54 8.08 -26.01
C ARG A 34 -13.07 9.49 -26.23
N GLN A 35 -14.38 9.68 -26.12
CA GLN A 35 -15.00 11.00 -26.22
C GLN A 35 -14.53 11.92 -25.09
N ALA A 36 -14.53 11.43 -23.86
CA ALA A 36 -14.01 12.17 -22.71
C ALA A 36 -12.53 12.55 -22.90
N LEU A 37 -11.71 11.64 -23.44
CA LEU A 37 -10.31 11.92 -23.74
C LEU A 37 -10.16 13.05 -24.79
N SER A 38 -10.97 13.05 -25.86
CA SER A 38 -10.98 14.12 -26.87
C SER A 38 -11.31 15.47 -26.24
N TRP A 39 -12.37 15.52 -25.43
CA TRP A 39 -12.79 16.75 -24.75
C TRP A 39 -11.73 17.29 -23.80
N VAL A 40 -11.04 16.41 -23.05
CA VAL A 40 -9.94 16.83 -22.19
C VAL A 40 -8.78 17.35 -23.02
N GLN A 41 -8.43 16.68 -24.13
CA GLN A 41 -7.36 17.15 -25.02
C GLN A 41 -7.65 18.55 -25.56
N GLU A 42 -8.85 18.77 -26.10
CA GLU A 42 -9.30 20.07 -26.58
C GLU A 42 -9.26 21.14 -25.49
N TRP A 43 -9.84 20.84 -24.32
CA TRP A 43 -9.86 21.78 -23.20
C TRP A 43 -8.44 22.11 -22.71
N THR A 44 -7.56 21.11 -22.59
CA THR A 44 -6.16 21.35 -22.19
C THR A 44 -5.42 22.19 -23.21
N ALA A 45 -5.62 21.96 -24.52
CA ALA A 45 -4.99 22.73 -25.59
C ALA A 45 -5.40 24.20 -25.56
N VAL A 46 -6.70 24.48 -25.36
CA VAL A 46 -7.22 25.86 -25.19
C VAL A 46 -6.57 26.56 -23.99
N ASN A 47 -6.26 25.81 -22.93
CA ASN A 47 -5.61 26.33 -21.73
C ASN A 47 -4.07 26.30 -21.79
N GLY A 48 -3.47 26.02 -22.97
CA GLY A 48 -2.02 25.99 -23.15
C GLY A 48 -1.31 24.81 -22.47
N LEU A 49 -2.04 23.73 -22.17
CA LEU A 49 -1.54 22.51 -21.55
C LEU A 49 -1.57 21.34 -22.53
N THR A 50 -0.53 20.51 -22.50
CA THR A 50 -0.47 19.29 -23.33
C THR A 50 -0.48 18.05 -22.44
N LEU A 51 -1.39 17.12 -22.74
CA LEU A 51 -1.40 15.81 -22.09
C LEU A 51 -0.17 14.98 -22.51
N HIS A 52 0.45 14.32 -21.54
CA HIS A 52 1.60 13.46 -21.81
C HIS A 52 1.12 12.13 -22.42
N PRO A 53 1.57 11.74 -23.64
CA PRO A 53 1.03 10.60 -24.36
C PRO A 53 1.26 9.27 -23.62
N GLU A 54 2.44 9.08 -23.00
CA GLU A 54 2.75 7.82 -22.29
C GLU A 54 2.00 7.64 -20.97
N LYS A 55 1.43 8.71 -20.41
CA LYS A 55 0.79 8.68 -19.08
C LYS A 55 -0.72 8.68 -19.16
N THR A 56 -1.25 9.03 -20.33
CA THR A 56 -2.67 9.05 -20.60
C THR A 56 -3.02 7.74 -21.29
N ARG A 57 -3.79 6.90 -20.61
CA ARG A 57 -4.22 5.60 -21.14
C ARG A 57 -5.66 5.34 -20.77
N ILE A 58 -6.40 4.78 -21.72
CA ILE A 58 -7.72 4.21 -21.45
C ILE A 58 -7.47 2.79 -20.93
N VAL A 59 -8.03 2.48 -19.77
CA VAL A 59 -7.89 1.17 -19.13
C VAL A 59 -9.28 0.66 -18.78
N ASP A 60 -9.55 -0.59 -19.13
CA ASP A 60 -10.71 -1.30 -18.62
C ASP A 60 -10.41 -1.84 -17.22
N ALA A 61 -11.05 -1.25 -16.22
CA ALA A 61 -10.88 -1.64 -14.82
C ALA A 61 -11.71 -2.88 -14.42
N THR A 62 -12.57 -3.40 -15.30
CA THR A 62 -13.39 -4.60 -15.05
C THR A 62 -12.61 -5.89 -15.29
N ILE A 63 -11.59 -5.83 -16.14
CA ILE A 63 -10.69 -6.94 -16.46
C ILE A 63 -9.34 -6.82 -15.74
N GLY A 64 -8.47 -7.82 -15.92
CA GLY A 64 -7.12 -7.77 -15.39
C GLY A 64 -6.25 -6.71 -16.08
N GLY A 65 -5.40 -6.03 -15.30
CA GLY A 65 -4.50 -4.98 -15.80
C GLY A 65 -4.61 -3.69 -15.01
N GLY A 66 -5.85 -3.25 -14.73
CA GLY A 66 -6.15 -2.21 -13.76
C GLY A 66 -5.36 -0.90 -13.88
N PHE A 67 -5.51 -0.02 -12.89
CA PHE A 67 -4.69 1.21 -12.83
C PHE A 67 -4.32 1.60 -11.41
N ASP A 68 -3.21 2.32 -11.30
CA ASP A 68 -2.73 2.85 -10.02
C ASP A 68 -3.21 4.28 -9.83
N PHE A 69 -3.79 4.59 -8.67
CA PHE A 69 -4.17 5.95 -8.29
C PHE A 69 -4.04 6.14 -6.77
N LEU A 70 -3.41 7.25 -6.36
CA LEU A 70 -3.16 7.60 -4.95
C LEU A 70 -2.59 6.45 -4.10
N GLY A 71 -1.71 5.63 -4.69
CA GLY A 71 -1.07 4.52 -3.98
C GLY A 71 -1.92 3.24 -3.86
N TYR A 72 -3.13 3.25 -4.41
CA TYR A 72 -3.96 2.08 -4.66
C TYR A 72 -3.76 1.56 -6.09
N HIS A 73 -4.06 0.29 -6.29
CA HIS A 73 -4.22 -0.41 -7.55
C HIS A 73 -5.68 -0.87 -7.64
N PHE A 74 -6.38 -0.46 -8.69
CA PHE A 74 -7.77 -0.78 -8.94
C PHE A 74 -7.87 -1.83 -10.05
N GLU A 75 -8.49 -2.96 -9.76
CA GLU A 75 -8.69 -4.05 -10.71
C GLU A 75 -9.96 -4.83 -10.33
N ARG A 76 -10.81 -5.17 -11.31
CA ARG A 76 -12.02 -6.00 -11.14
C ARG A 76 -12.95 -5.53 -10.01
N GLY A 77 -13.11 -4.21 -9.86
CA GLY A 77 -13.94 -3.60 -8.81
C GLY A 77 -13.34 -3.63 -7.40
N TYR A 78 -12.13 -4.19 -7.24
CA TYR A 78 -11.40 -4.21 -5.99
C TYR A 78 -10.26 -3.20 -5.99
N ARG A 79 -9.78 -2.89 -4.79
CA ARG A 79 -8.60 -2.03 -4.60
C ARG A 79 -7.58 -2.70 -3.68
N TRP A 80 -6.32 -2.61 -4.07
CA TRP A 80 -5.17 -3.08 -3.29
C TRP A 80 -4.16 -1.95 -3.12
N PRO A 81 -3.29 -1.96 -2.10
CA PRO A 81 -2.16 -1.06 -2.08
C PRO A 81 -1.21 -1.45 -3.21
N ARG A 82 -0.77 -0.49 -4.03
CA ARG A 82 0.19 -0.77 -5.09
C ARG A 82 1.48 -1.38 -4.53
N ALA A 83 2.19 -2.16 -5.34
CA ALA A 83 3.40 -2.86 -4.91
C ALA A 83 4.44 -1.92 -4.26
N LYS A 84 4.59 -0.69 -4.78
CA LYS A 84 5.48 0.34 -4.23
C LYS A 84 5.10 0.76 -2.80
N SER A 85 3.80 0.88 -2.51
CA SER A 85 3.29 1.24 -1.17
C SER A 85 3.59 0.13 -0.16
N ILE A 86 3.36 -1.14 -0.53
CA ILE A 86 3.72 -2.30 0.30
C ILE A 86 5.23 -2.35 0.53
N LYS A 87 6.04 -2.16 -0.52
CA LYS A 87 7.51 -2.15 -0.43
C LYS A 87 8.00 -1.06 0.53
N LYS A 88 7.42 0.14 0.48
CA LYS A 88 7.78 1.26 1.39
C LYS A 88 7.46 0.95 2.85
N MET A 89 6.28 0.37 3.11
CA MET A 89 5.91 -0.08 4.46
C MET A 89 6.88 -1.15 4.97
N ARG A 90 7.14 -2.18 4.16
CA ARG A 90 8.08 -3.26 4.51
C ARG A 90 9.50 -2.77 4.71
N ALA A 91 9.97 -1.78 3.93
CA ALA A 91 11.28 -1.19 4.13
C ALA A 91 11.37 -0.46 5.49
N THR A 92 10.31 0.25 5.88
CA THR A 92 10.25 0.95 7.17
C THR A 92 10.26 -0.03 8.35
N ILE A 93 9.39 -1.04 8.32
CA ILE A 93 9.37 -2.09 9.34
C ILE A 93 10.68 -2.89 9.33
N GLY A 94 11.27 -3.14 8.16
CA GLY A 94 12.54 -3.85 8.02
C GLY A 94 13.69 -3.15 8.73
N ARG A 95 13.72 -1.80 8.71
CA ARG A 95 14.70 -1.00 9.47
C ARG A 95 14.50 -1.10 10.98
N GLN A 96 13.25 -1.17 11.45
CA GLN A 96 12.92 -1.33 12.87
C GLN A 96 13.19 -2.76 13.38
N THR A 97 13.08 -3.75 12.50
CA THR A 97 13.17 -5.18 12.83
C THR A 97 14.44 -5.82 12.28
N ARG A 98 15.59 -5.14 12.44
CA ARG A 98 16.90 -5.75 12.17
C ARG A 98 17.07 -6.99 13.04
N ARG A 99 17.68 -8.05 12.49
CA ARG A 99 17.79 -9.33 13.19
C ARG A 99 18.60 -9.24 14.49
N SER A 100 19.66 -8.44 14.48
CA SER A 100 20.53 -8.15 15.63
C SER A 100 20.00 -6.99 16.49
N ASN A 101 18.68 -6.77 16.54
CA ASN A 101 18.10 -5.70 17.35
C ASN A 101 18.14 -6.08 18.84
N GLY A 102 18.87 -5.28 19.63
CA GLY A 102 19.05 -5.45 21.07
C GLY A 102 17.95 -4.86 21.96
N HIS A 103 17.01 -4.08 21.41
CA HIS A 103 15.93 -3.50 22.21
C HIS A 103 14.94 -4.57 22.70
N ALA A 104 14.26 -4.32 23.82
CA ALA A 104 13.18 -5.18 24.29
C ALA A 104 12.12 -5.41 23.20
N LEU A 105 11.52 -6.60 23.16
CA LEU A 105 10.55 -6.96 22.11
C LEU A 105 9.36 -5.99 22.09
N THR A 106 8.89 -5.56 23.27
CA THR A 106 7.80 -4.59 23.46
C THR A 106 8.10 -3.25 22.79
N VAL A 107 9.33 -2.74 22.91
CA VAL A 107 9.79 -1.49 22.26
C VAL A 107 9.77 -1.63 20.74
N ILE A 108 10.23 -2.77 20.23
CA ILE A 108 10.21 -3.06 18.78
C ILE A 108 8.76 -3.11 18.28
N ILE A 109 7.88 -3.81 19.01
CA ILE A 109 6.46 -3.93 18.67
C ILE A 109 5.79 -2.55 18.68
N ALA A 110 6.07 -1.69 19.65
CA ALA A 110 5.52 -0.33 19.69
C ALA A 110 5.88 0.48 18.43
N GLY A 111 7.14 0.43 17.98
CA GLY A 111 7.58 1.10 16.75
C GLY A 111 6.93 0.53 15.48
N VAL A 112 6.80 -0.80 15.41
CA VAL A 112 6.11 -1.48 14.31
C VAL A 112 4.63 -1.12 14.29
N ASN A 113 3.97 -1.09 15.44
CA ASN A 113 2.56 -0.74 15.58
C ASN A 113 2.27 0.67 15.09
N ARG A 114 3.11 1.66 15.41
CA ARG A 114 2.95 3.04 14.90
C ARG A 114 2.93 3.08 13.37
N THR A 115 3.81 2.29 12.74
CA THR A 115 3.90 2.19 11.28
C THR A 115 2.67 1.47 10.70
N LEU A 116 2.27 0.35 11.31
CA LEU A 116 1.13 -0.44 10.85
C LEU A 116 -0.19 0.30 11.00
N ARG A 117 -0.41 1.03 12.10
CA ARG A 117 -1.64 1.81 12.33
C ARG A 117 -1.81 2.90 11.27
N GLY A 118 -0.79 3.71 11.03
CA GLY A 118 -0.86 4.76 10.02
C GLY A 118 -1.03 4.20 8.61
N TRP A 119 -0.36 3.09 8.30
CA TRP A 119 -0.54 2.39 7.03
C TRP A 119 -1.95 1.81 6.89
N PHE A 120 -2.48 1.20 7.96
CA PHE A 120 -3.81 0.64 7.99
C PHE A 120 -4.87 1.70 7.78
N GLU A 121 -4.84 2.81 8.51
CA GLU A 121 -5.85 3.87 8.35
C GLU A 121 -5.93 4.38 6.92
N TYR A 122 -4.78 4.50 6.24
CA TYR A 122 -4.75 4.91 4.84
C TYR A 122 -5.26 3.83 3.89
N PHE A 123 -4.91 2.55 4.14
CA PHE A 123 -5.18 1.41 3.26
C PHE A 123 -6.34 0.50 3.72
N LYS A 124 -7.14 0.92 4.72
CA LYS A 124 -8.18 0.08 5.37
C LYS A 124 -9.26 -0.41 4.44
N HIS A 125 -9.44 0.26 3.31
CA HIS A 125 -10.43 -0.15 2.32
C HIS A 125 -9.90 -1.11 1.24
N SER A 126 -8.67 -1.62 1.42
CA SER A 126 -8.10 -2.62 0.53
C SER A 126 -8.76 -3.98 0.71
N HIS A 127 -8.67 -4.83 -0.31
CA HIS A 127 -9.16 -6.20 -0.23
C HIS A 127 -8.48 -6.99 0.91
N GLU A 128 -9.25 -7.87 1.58
CA GLU A 128 -8.84 -8.55 2.82
C GLU A 128 -7.56 -9.39 2.70
N THR A 129 -7.30 -9.96 1.51
CA THR A 129 -6.11 -10.77 1.22
C THR A 129 -4.80 -9.98 1.41
N THR A 130 -4.88 -8.65 1.34
CA THR A 130 -3.74 -7.75 1.56
C THR A 130 -3.18 -7.90 2.97
N PHE A 131 -4.05 -7.90 3.98
CA PHE A 131 -3.67 -7.76 5.39
C PHE A 131 -3.00 -9.02 5.94
N ASN A 132 -3.56 -10.20 5.63
CA ASN A 132 -3.02 -11.51 6.05
C ASN A 132 -1.55 -11.68 5.67
N ARG A 133 -1.19 -11.25 4.45
CA ARG A 133 0.18 -11.35 3.93
C ARG A 133 1.15 -10.42 4.66
N GLN A 134 0.71 -9.23 5.06
CA GLN A 134 1.56 -8.29 5.79
C GLN A 134 1.75 -8.72 7.24
N ASP A 135 0.66 -9.10 7.92
CA ASP A 135 0.70 -9.60 9.30
C ASP A 135 1.63 -10.82 9.43
N SER A 136 1.54 -11.76 8.49
CA SER A 136 2.41 -12.96 8.48
C SER A 136 3.88 -12.60 8.28
N TRP A 137 4.16 -11.63 7.41
CA TRP A 137 5.52 -11.14 7.18
C TRP A 137 6.10 -10.43 8.41
N VAL A 138 5.30 -9.60 9.09
CA VAL A 138 5.72 -8.93 10.34
C VAL A 138 6.03 -9.95 11.43
N ARG A 139 5.13 -10.91 11.67
CA ARG A 139 5.35 -11.99 12.66
C ARG A 139 6.61 -12.80 12.35
N MET A 140 6.86 -13.12 11.08
CA MET A 140 8.09 -13.82 10.68
C MET A 140 9.35 -13.01 11.04
N ARG A 141 9.33 -11.68 10.87
CA ARG A 141 10.48 -10.83 11.27
C ARG A 141 10.70 -10.82 12.78
N LEU A 142 9.62 -10.69 13.57
CA LEU A 142 9.72 -10.73 15.03
C LEU A 142 10.23 -12.10 15.52
N ARG A 143 9.73 -13.21 14.94
CA ARG A 143 10.28 -14.55 15.19
C ARG A 143 11.76 -14.65 14.83
N SER A 144 12.20 -14.02 13.74
CA SER A 144 13.61 -14.03 13.33
C SER A 144 14.53 -13.32 14.33
N ILE A 145 14.04 -12.28 15.00
CA ILE A 145 14.75 -11.59 16.09
C ILE A 145 14.86 -12.51 17.30
N LEU A 146 13.74 -13.09 17.75
CA LEU A 146 13.71 -14.02 18.89
C LEU A 146 14.61 -15.23 18.63
N ARG A 147 14.54 -15.80 17.43
CA ARG A 147 15.41 -16.88 16.98
C ARG A 147 16.89 -16.53 17.13
N LYS A 148 17.31 -15.32 16.73
CA LYS A 148 18.69 -14.86 16.92
C LYS A 148 19.06 -14.71 18.40
N ARG A 149 18.15 -14.22 19.25
CA ARG A 149 18.37 -14.10 20.71
C ARG A 149 18.56 -15.46 21.38
N HIS A 150 17.91 -16.50 20.87
CA HIS A 150 18.10 -17.88 21.31
C HIS A 150 19.28 -18.60 20.62
N GLY A 151 20.22 -17.87 20.02
CA GLY A 151 21.42 -18.46 19.39
C GLY A 151 21.18 -19.16 18.04
N LEU A 152 19.95 -19.14 17.52
CA LEU A 152 19.59 -19.87 16.31
C LEU A 152 19.82 -19.04 15.04
N ALA A 153 20.27 -19.71 13.97
CA ALA A 153 20.53 -19.13 12.65
C ALA A 153 19.29 -19.13 11.73
N GLY A 154 19.29 -18.31 10.67
CA GLY A 154 18.22 -18.25 9.66
C GLY A 154 16.92 -17.52 10.08
N ARG A 155 16.00 -17.34 9.13
CA ARG A 155 14.69 -16.71 9.34
C ARG A 155 13.77 -17.57 10.21
N GLY A 156 12.81 -16.96 10.89
CA GLY A 156 11.76 -17.66 11.64
C GLY A 156 10.94 -18.58 10.72
N ARG A 157 10.82 -19.87 11.06
CA ARG A 157 10.15 -20.91 10.27
C ARG A 157 9.81 -22.15 11.10
N GLY A 158 8.88 -22.97 10.62
CA GLY A 158 8.61 -24.30 11.18
C GLY A 158 8.30 -24.27 12.68
N ALA A 159 9.11 -24.97 13.49
CA ALA A 159 8.99 -25.07 14.95
C ALA A 159 8.92 -23.71 15.67
N ASP A 160 9.43 -22.62 15.08
CA ASP A 160 9.29 -21.27 15.65
C ASP A 160 7.83 -20.82 15.77
N HIS A 161 6.91 -21.41 14.98
CA HIS A 161 5.49 -21.13 15.07
C HIS A 161 4.84 -21.76 16.31
N GLN A 162 5.40 -22.86 16.81
CA GLN A 162 4.97 -23.51 18.05
C GLN A 162 5.61 -22.80 19.26
N ARG A 163 6.89 -22.43 19.15
CA ARG A 163 7.61 -21.72 20.22
C ARG A 163 7.11 -20.29 20.45
N TRP A 164 6.80 -19.58 19.37
CA TRP A 164 6.21 -18.23 19.42
C TRP A 164 4.93 -18.20 18.58
N PRO A 165 3.81 -18.66 19.17
CA PRO A 165 2.53 -18.68 18.49
C PRO A 165 2.05 -17.26 18.16
N ASN A 166 1.06 -17.14 17.28
CA ASN A 166 0.49 -15.83 16.96
C ASN A 166 -0.07 -15.14 18.22
N ALA A 167 -0.63 -15.93 19.16
CA ALA A 167 -1.10 -15.45 20.45
C ALA A 167 0.00 -14.78 21.28
N TYR A 168 1.24 -15.29 21.23
CA TYR A 168 2.36 -14.67 21.95
C TYR A 168 2.61 -13.23 21.48
N PHE A 169 2.54 -12.94 20.18
CA PHE A 169 2.69 -11.57 19.71
C PHE A 169 1.47 -10.69 20.04
N ALA A 170 0.28 -11.28 20.08
CA ALA A 170 -0.94 -10.58 20.48
C ALA A 170 -0.89 -10.16 21.96
N THR A 171 -0.42 -11.03 22.86
CA THR A 171 -0.25 -10.68 24.29
C THR A 171 0.81 -9.60 24.50
N GLN A 172 1.82 -9.52 23.63
CA GLN A 172 2.81 -8.44 23.60
C GLN A 172 2.29 -7.15 22.93
N GLY A 173 1.01 -7.10 22.55
CA GLY A 173 0.35 -5.93 21.99
C GLY A 173 0.60 -5.69 20.50
N LEU A 174 1.02 -6.69 19.72
CA LEU A 174 1.19 -6.53 18.27
C LEU A 174 -0.14 -6.20 17.59
N PHE A 175 -0.15 -5.10 16.83
CA PHE A 175 -1.31 -4.69 16.05
C PHE A 175 -1.57 -5.66 14.89
N SER A 176 -2.81 -6.14 14.80
CA SER A 176 -3.27 -7.08 13.78
C SER A 176 -4.09 -6.34 12.72
N LEU A 177 -3.56 -6.27 11.50
CA LEU A 177 -4.27 -5.67 10.37
C LEU A 177 -5.57 -6.43 10.07
N VAL A 178 -5.52 -7.76 10.14
CA VAL A 178 -6.65 -8.64 9.81
C VAL A 178 -7.77 -8.51 10.83
N THR A 179 -7.44 -8.52 12.11
CA THR A 179 -8.45 -8.39 13.19
C THR A 179 -9.12 -7.02 13.11
N THR A 180 -8.33 -5.97 12.88
CA THR A 180 -8.86 -4.60 12.77
C THR A 180 -9.75 -4.44 11.54
N HIS A 181 -9.35 -4.98 10.39
CA HIS A 181 -10.17 -4.96 9.17
C HIS A 181 -11.51 -5.70 9.36
N LYS A 182 -11.49 -6.89 9.97
CA LYS A 182 -12.71 -7.64 10.27
C LYS A 182 -13.66 -6.86 11.19
N GLY A 183 -13.13 -6.20 12.21
CA GLY A 183 -13.93 -5.34 13.10
C GLY A 183 -14.60 -4.18 12.37
N LEU A 184 -13.90 -3.52 11.44
CA LEU A 184 -14.48 -2.45 10.61
C LEU A 184 -15.59 -2.96 9.68
N CYS A 185 -15.41 -4.13 9.06
CA CYS A 185 -16.44 -4.70 8.19
C CYS A 185 -17.69 -5.16 8.98
N GLN A 186 -17.54 -5.53 10.25
CA GLN A 186 -18.66 -5.90 11.11
C GLN A 186 -19.48 -4.68 11.53
N SER A 187 -18.83 -3.54 11.80
CA SER A 187 -19.52 -2.31 12.18
C SER A 187 -20.29 -1.67 11.03
N SER A 188 -19.86 -1.86 9.77
CA SER A 188 -20.54 -1.32 8.59
C SER A 188 -21.75 -2.14 8.12
N ARG A 189 -22.01 -3.30 8.73
CA ARG A 189 -23.17 -4.16 8.41
C ARG A 189 -24.33 -4.00 9.40
N ARG A 190 -24.19 -3.10 10.36
CA ARG A 190 -25.25 -2.65 11.27
C ARG A 190 -25.89 -1.39 10.70
#